data_AF-A0A7J4N5G9-F1
#
_entry.id   AF-A0A7J4N5G9-F1
#
_cell.length_a   1.000
_cell.length_b   1.000
_cell.length_c   1.000
_cell.angle_alpha   90.00
_cell.angle_beta   90.00
_cell.angle_gamma   90.00
#
_symmetry.space_group_name_H-M   'P 1'
#
loop_
_entity.id
_entity.type
_entity.pdbx_description
1 polymer ?
#
loop_
_entity_poly.entity_id
_entity_poly.type
_entity_poly.pdbx_seq_one_letter_code
_entity_poly.pdbx_strand_id
1 'polypeptide(L)'
;MAKPPAEVRFPGDRSRRKRVRVRGIKQASKEIQQRLERNLEALLENPESFLPEILGELGKVSLFGTKDPMALTLHELKAVSSRRNDIRWLKKRMSKRSGGDVSRSLAGSLVGASEEDLTTVSVFKSDVYGNASYLKRGSGRPGHLVGIQNFNHPRLRLLVWDDHAKAGQYFFSWDGGFVYTGFEPNPPSEWVQWTLGNTSVDLQGDSCKWSVGLDEETVVSELGTADGWLKLEFSDGTRVGLSPAALAKTEEPVARSMAVSMMPPNKLGEVCEAAWIWRPEGWPEDRALPEEGLERVDEVLNTWLKMSLEDNALARACRYSILNSITDGFVVGSNWFSDDDRGEFLDHMRGTEDERRALACVLDSIDDGIHVRSDGVVVSLDEKVVRLEDSSCHPVLVSLWEEHGETILEDLFGLVGEEAERVHSRQSKRKQGFGAFLRELSESLSTAMKLDR
;
A
#
# COMPACT_ATOMS: atom_id res chain seq x y z
N MET A 1 18.13 27.79 75.55
CA MET A 1 16.95 27.45 74.73
C MET A 1 17.13 26.02 74.23
N ALA A 2 16.23 25.10 74.61
CA ALA A 2 16.34 23.69 74.27
C ALA A 2 15.86 23.43 72.82
N LYS A 3 16.57 22.56 72.08
CA LYS A 3 16.17 22.12 70.73
C LYS A 3 14.82 21.39 70.80
N PRO A 4 13.90 21.61 69.84
CA PRO A 4 12.65 20.87 69.79
C PRO A 4 12.92 19.37 69.47
N PRO A 5 12.05 18.45 69.91
CA PRO A 5 12.25 17.02 69.70
C PRO A 5 12.10 16.66 68.21
N ALA A 6 12.89 15.68 67.77
CA ALA A 6 12.90 15.19 66.40
C ALA A 6 11.53 14.59 66.01
N GLU A 7 11.02 14.94 64.82
CA GLU A 7 9.85 14.30 64.23
C GLU A 7 10.11 12.80 64.04
N VAL A 8 9.40 11.98 64.81
CA VAL A 8 9.45 10.52 64.70
C VAL A 8 8.53 10.09 63.56
N ARG A 9 9.11 9.59 62.46
CA ARG A 9 8.37 8.96 61.36
C ARG A 9 8.02 7.52 61.69
N PHE A 10 6.73 7.18 61.64
CA PHE A 10 6.25 5.81 61.85
C PHE A 10 6.40 4.96 60.57
N PRO A 11 6.76 3.67 60.67
CA PRO A 11 6.75 2.74 59.54
C PRO A 11 5.31 2.50 59.07
N GLY A 12 4.89 3.23 58.03
CA GLY A 12 3.52 3.22 57.51
C GLY A 12 3.14 4.48 56.73
N ASP A 13 3.92 5.56 56.90
CA ASP A 13 3.66 6.87 56.29
C ASP A 13 3.98 6.96 54.78
N ARG A 14 4.19 5.80 54.14
CA ARG A 14 4.27 5.64 52.69
C ARG A 14 3.13 4.79 52.17
N SER A 15 1.89 5.06 52.56
CA SER A 15 0.76 4.74 51.68
C SER A 15 0.69 5.77 50.54
N ARG A 16 1.76 5.86 49.73
CA ARG A 16 1.60 6.22 48.32
C ARG A 16 0.68 5.14 47.78
N ARG A 17 -0.63 5.40 47.77
CA ARG A 17 -1.61 4.67 46.95
C ARG A 17 -0.90 4.48 45.61
N LYS A 18 -0.49 3.25 45.29
CA LYS A 18 0.06 2.92 43.97
C LYS A 18 -0.98 3.46 43.01
N ARG A 19 -0.69 4.58 42.33
CA ARG A 19 -1.58 5.14 41.31
C ARG A 19 -1.69 4.03 40.29
N VAL A 20 -2.80 3.30 40.34
CA VAL A 20 -3.15 2.29 39.35
C VAL A 20 -3.24 3.09 38.05
N ARG A 21 -2.17 3.05 37.25
CA ARG A 21 -2.17 3.66 35.92
C ARG A 21 -3.05 2.80 35.06
N VAL A 22 -4.33 3.16 34.99
CA VAL A 22 -5.26 2.55 34.04
C VAL A 22 -4.77 2.89 32.64
N ARG A 23 -4.42 1.87 31.86
CA ARG A 23 -3.88 2.02 30.50
C ARG A 23 -4.88 2.83 29.65
N GLY A 24 -4.42 3.92 29.05
CA GLY A 24 -5.23 4.75 28.15
C GLY A 24 -5.94 5.95 28.78
N ILE A 25 -5.88 6.15 30.10
CA ILE A 25 -6.40 7.36 30.77
C ILE A 25 -5.22 8.27 31.14
N LYS A 26 -5.33 9.57 30.81
CA LYS A 26 -4.29 10.57 31.07
C LYS A 26 -4.89 11.86 31.60
N GLN A 27 -4.08 12.62 32.33
CA GLN A 27 -4.37 14.03 32.59
C GLN A 27 -4.18 14.82 31.28
N ALA A 28 -5.20 15.52 30.84
CA ALA A 28 -5.17 16.33 29.63
C ALA A 28 -4.28 17.55 29.82
N SER A 29 -3.53 17.94 28.79
CA SER A 29 -2.88 19.26 28.74
C SER A 29 -3.94 20.36 28.69
N LYS A 30 -3.57 21.60 29.04
CA LYS A 30 -4.49 22.76 28.95
C LYS A 30 -5.05 22.94 27.54
N GLU A 31 -4.22 22.74 26.52
CA GLU A 31 -4.63 22.83 25.12
C GLU A 31 -5.69 21.77 24.75
N ILE A 32 -5.51 20.52 25.19
CA ILE A 32 -6.49 19.45 24.96
C ILE A 32 -7.80 19.77 25.68
N GLN A 33 -7.74 20.29 26.91
CA GLN A 33 -8.93 20.70 27.67
C GLN A 33 -9.69 21.79 26.90
N GLN A 34 -9.02 22.90 26.55
CA GLN A 34 -9.64 24.01 25.80
C GLN A 34 -10.21 23.58 24.44
N ARG A 35 -9.55 22.66 23.74
CA ARG A 35 -10.07 22.10 22.48
C ARG A 35 -11.34 21.28 22.73
N LEU A 36 -11.32 20.39 23.72
CA LEU A 36 -12.49 19.55 24.04
C LEU A 36 -13.66 20.40 24.55
N GLU A 37 -13.42 21.38 25.41
CA GLU A 37 -14.43 22.33 25.90
C GLU A 37 -15.11 23.02 24.73
N ARG A 38 -14.35 23.65 23.83
CA ARG A 38 -14.89 24.32 22.63
C ARG A 38 -15.69 23.38 21.74
N ASN A 39 -15.17 22.18 21.47
CA ASN A 39 -15.89 21.21 20.64
C ASN A 39 -17.19 20.73 21.29
N LEU A 40 -17.17 20.48 22.60
CA LEU A 40 -18.34 20.01 23.35
C LEU A 40 -19.41 21.10 23.50
N GLU A 41 -19.00 22.36 23.67
CA GLU A 41 -19.90 23.52 23.66
C GLU A 41 -20.58 23.66 22.30
N ALA A 42 -19.82 23.64 21.21
CA ALA A 42 -20.37 23.67 19.85
C ALA A 42 -21.32 22.49 19.57
N LEU A 43 -20.99 21.30 20.10
CA LEU A 43 -21.86 20.12 20.00
C LEU A 43 -23.13 20.25 20.86
N LEU A 44 -23.08 20.94 22.00
CA LEU A 44 -24.27 21.20 22.82
C LEU A 44 -25.21 22.21 22.14
N GLU A 45 -24.64 23.21 21.45
CA GLU A 45 -25.40 24.16 20.64
C GLU A 45 -26.06 23.48 19.44
N ASN A 46 -25.28 22.67 18.70
CA ASN A 46 -25.75 21.90 17.55
C ASN A 46 -25.31 20.42 17.66
N PRO A 47 -26.13 19.52 18.26
CA PRO A 47 -25.79 18.10 18.41
C PRO A 47 -25.71 17.32 17.10
N GLU A 48 -26.08 17.94 15.98
CA GLU A 48 -26.07 17.35 14.64
C GLU A 48 -24.87 17.83 13.81
N SER A 49 -23.95 18.62 14.38
CA SER A 49 -22.77 19.19 13.70
C SER A 49 -21.78 18.16 13.14
N PHE A 50 -21.81 16.92 13.65
CA PHE A 50 -20.96 15.82 13.17
C PHE A 50 -21.60 15.00 12.05
N LEU A 51 -22.88 15.27 11.72
CA LEU A 51 -23.58 14.54 10.67
C LEU A 51 -23.01 14.91 9.30
N PRO A 52 -22.89 13.94 8.38
CA PRO A 52 -22.63 14.27 6.99
C PRO A 52 -23.86 14.92 6.36
N GLU A 53 -23.62 15.69 5.31
CA GLU A 53 -24.64 16.02 4.32
C GLU A 53 -25.10 14.73 3.62
N ILE A 54 -26.41 14.57 3.46
CA ILE A 54 -27.02 13.36 2.91
C ILE A 54 -27.28 13.59 1.42
N LEU A 55 -26.41 13.06 0.57
CA LEU A 55 -26.56 13.07 -0.89
C LEU A 55 -27.22 11.78 -1.41
N GLY A 56 -27.01 10.67 -0.72
CA GLY A 56 -27.62 9.37 -1.07
C GLY A 56 -29.09 9.24 -0.67
N GLU A 57 -29.79 8.30 -1.29
CA GLU A 57 -31.17 7.98 -0.93
C GLU A 57 -31.26 7.35 0.47
N LEU A 58 -32.23 7.84 1.26
CA LEU A 58 -32.58 7.24 2.54
C LEU A 58 -33.83 6.37 2.40
N GLY A 59 -33.73 5.12 2.82
CA GLY A 59 -34.88 4.24 2.93
C GLY A 59 -35.82 4.61 4.08
N LYS A 60 -36.89 3.81 4.25
CA LYS A 60 -37.88 4.02 5.32
C LYS A 60 -37.42 3.48 6.66
N VAL A 61 -37.73 4.20 7.74
CA VAL A 61 -37.69 3.67 9.11
C VAL A 61 -38.99 2.91 9.35
N SER A 62 -39.01 1.61 9.04
CA SER A 62 -40.20 0.77 9.26
C SER A 62 -40.24 0.15 10.67
N LEU A 63 -41.44 -0.03 11.21
CA LEU A 63 -41.70 -0.88 12.39
C LEU A 63 -41.75 -2.36 12.03
N PHE A 64 -42.03 -2.70 10.76
CA PHE A 64 -42.13 -4.05 10.24
C PHE A 64 -41.32 -4.16 8.93
N GLY A 65 -40.29 -5.00 8.89
CA GLY A 65 -39.41 -5.18 7.73
C GLY A 65 -37.99 -4.62 7.90
N THR A 66 -37.19 -4.72 6.83
CA THR A 66 -35.80 -4.23 6.79
C THR A 66 -35.77 -2.72 6.97
N LYS A 67 -34.93 -2.24 7.90
CA LYS A 67 -34.77 -0.81 8.19
C LYS A 67 -33.53 -0.30 7.50
N ASP A 68 -33.63 0.88 6.91
CA ASP A 68 -32.44 1.61 6.47
C ASP A 68 -31.57 1.96 7.70
N PRO A 69 -30.31 1.51 7.76
CA PRO A 69 -29.44 1.73 8.92
C PRO A 69 -29.14 3.21 9.18
N MET A 70 -28.99 4.01 8.12
CA MET A 70 -28.67 5.42 8.21
C MET A 70 -29.91 6.19 8.68
N ALA A 71 -31.07 5.96 8.07
CA ALA A 71 -32.33 6.61 8.47
C ALA A 71 -32.71 6.29 9.92
N LEU A 72 -32.49 5.05 10.38
CA LEU A 72 -32.70 4.68 11.79
C LEU A 72 -31.74 5.43 12.72
N THR A 73 -30.46 5.52 12.34
CA THR A 73 -29.44 6.23 13.12
C THR A 73 -29.80 7.72 13.24
N LEU A 74 -30.15 8.38 12.14
CA LEU A 74 -30.59 9.77 12.12
C LEU A 74 -31.84 9.99 12.98
N HIS A 75 -32.82 9.07 12.94
CA HIS A 75 -34.01 9.14 13.79
C HIS A 75 -33.66 9.08 15.29
N GLU A 76 -32.77 8.16 15.70
CA GLU A 76 -32.33 8.08 17.08
C GLU A 76 -31.52 9.29 17.53
N LEU A 77 -30.71 9.87 16.64
CA LEU A 77 -29.92 11.06 16.92
C LEU A 77 -30.79 12.29 17.13
N LYS A 78 -31.85 12.47 16.32
CA LYS A 78 -32.85 13.53 16.55
C LYS A 78 -33.49 13.42 17.94
N ALA A 79 -33.79 12.20 18.39
CA ALA A 79 -34.33 11.98 19.74
C ALA A 79 -33.34 12.40 20.84
N VAL A 80 -32.04 12.15 20.66
CA VAL A 80 -30.99 12.60 21.59
C VAL A 80 -30.81 14.12 21.54
N SER A 81 -30.72 14.70 20.34
CA SER A 81 -30.58 16.14 20.08
C SER A 81 -31.71 16.96 20.72
N SER A 82 -32.95 16.50 20.61
CA SER A 82 -34.11 17.15 21.24
C SER A 82 -34.06 17.18 22.78
N ARG A 83 -33.24 16.32 23.40
CA ARG A 83 -33.08 16.19 24.86
C ARG A 83 -31.69 16.57 25.34
N ARG A 84 -30.94 17.35 24.55
CA ARG A 84 -29.55 17.74 24.84
C ARG A 84 -29.32 18.43 26.19
N ASN A 85 -30.36 19.09 26.74
CA ASN A 85 -30.30 19.76 28.05
C ASN A 85 -30.85 18.90 29.21
N ASP A 86 -31.42 17.73 28.95
CA ASP A 86 -31.93 16.84 30.00
C ASP A 86 -30.84 15.86 30.45
N ILE A 87 -29.95 16.31 31.33
CA ILE A 87 -28.81 15.53 31.84
C ILE A 87 -29.26 14.21 32.48
N ARG A 88 -30.42 14.18 33.16
CA ARG A 88 -30.94 12.95 33.78
C ARG A 88 -31.34 11.94 32.72
N TRP A 89 -31.98 12.40 31.64
CA TRP A 89 -32.31 11.53 30.52
C TRP A 89 -31.07 11.07 29.75
N LEU A 90 -30.11 11.96 29.48
CA LEU A 90 -28.88 11.63 28.77
C LEU A 90 -28.03 10.59 29.53
N LYS A 91 -27.90 10.71 30.87
CA LYS A 91 -27.23 9.70 31.71
C LYS A 91 -27.87 8.32 31.60
N LYS A 92 -29.20 8.24 31.47
CA LYS A 92 -29.93 7.00 31.21
C LYS A 92 -29.69 6.51 29.77
N ARG A 93 -29.76 7.39 28.77
CA ARG A 93 -29.58 7.04 27.35
C ARG A 93 -28.19 6.51 27.07
N MET A 94 -27.14 7.17 27.55
CA MET A 94 -25.74 6.77 27.32
C MET A 94 -25.38 5.43 27.98
N SER A 95 -26.18 4.96 28.95
CA SER A 95 -25.96 3.71 29.69
C SER A 95 -26.86 2.56 29.21
N LYS A 96 -27.89 2.85 28.41
CA LYS A 96 -28.87 1.86 27.95
C LYS A 96 -28.18 0.83 27.05
N ARG A 97 -28.55 -0.46 27.16
CA ARG A 97 -28.05 -1.51 26.26
C ARG A 97 -28.75 -1.52 24.89
N SER A 98 -30.00 -1.05 24.83
CA SER A 98 -30.79 -0.98 23.60
C SER A 98 -30.64 0.36 22.88
N GLY A 99 -30.66 0.34 21.55
CA GLY A 99 -30.50 1.51 20.68
C GLY A 99 -29.10 1.58 20.07
N GLY A 100 -28.93 2.40 19.04
CA GLY A 100 -27.71 2.49 18.25
C GLY A 100 -26.54 3.13 19.01
N ASP A 101 -25.34 2.60 18.75
CA ASP A 101 -24.09 3.01 19.41
C ASP A 101 -23.75 4.49 19.20
N VAL A 102 -24.03 5.02 18.01
CA VAL A 102 -23.81 6.44 17.70
C VAL A 102 -24.65 7.31 18.63
N SER A 103 -25.92 6.96 18.85
CA SER A 103 -26.82 7.71 19.73
C SER A 103 -26.40 7.66 21.21
N ARG A 104 -25.85 6.53 21.67
CA ARG A 104 -25.30 6.40 23.03
C ARG A 104 -24.04 7.22 23.20
N SER A 105 -23.21 7.26 22.16
CA SER A 105 -21.98 8.05 22.12
C SER A 105 -22.28 9.55 22.11
N LEU A 106 -23.26 10.00 21.33
CA LEU A 106 -23.74 11.39 21.37
C LEU A 106 -24.25 11.76 22.77
N ALA A 107 -25.09 10.91 23.37
CA ALA A 107 -25.57 11.16 24.73
C ALA A 107 -24.43 11.24 25.76
N GLY A 108 -23.40 10.41 25.63
CA GLY A 108 -22.20 10.46 26.47
C GLY A 108 -21.41 11.75 26.28
N SER A 109 -21.22 12.19 25.04
CA SER A 109 -20.54 13.46 24.72
C SER A 109 -21.31 14.67 25.27
N LEU A 110 -22.64 14.70 25.13
CA LEU A 110 -23.48 15.78 25.69
C LEU A 110 -23.48 15.81 27.23
N VAL A 111 -23.42 14.65 27.89
CA VAL A 111 -23.19 14.60 29.35
C VAL A 111 -21.81 15.18 29.68
N GLY A 112 -20.77 14.83 28.91
CA GLY A 112 -19.44 15.40 29.07
C GLY A 112 -19.40 16.92 28.92
N ALA A 113 -20.19 17.49 28.01
CA ALA A 113 -20.32 18.93 27.82
C ALA A 113 -20.90 19.68 29.04
N SER A 114 -21.60 18.97 29.93
CA SER A 114 -22.18 19.56 31.15
C SER A 114 -21.26 19.48 32.38
N GLU A 115 -20.06 18.90 32.25
CA GLU A 115 -19.11 18.74 33.36
C GLU A 115 -18.19 19.96 33.47
N GLU A 116 -17.93 20.41 34.70
CA GLU A 116 -17.08 21.58 34.97
C GLU A 116 -15.56 21.28 34.88
N ASP A 117 -15.16 20.01 34.92
CA ASP A 117 -13.76 19.58 34.93
C ASP A 117 -13.48 18.48 33.89
N LEU A 118 -12.74 18.84 32.83
CA LEU A 118 -12.32 17.93 31.75
C LEU A 118 -10.87 17.46 31.87
N THR A 119 -10.25 17.53 33.06
CA THR A 119 -8.83 17.22 33.27
C THR A 119 -8.45 15.78 32.98
N THR A 120 -9.39 14.83 32.99
CA THR A 120 -9.12 13.40 32.78
C THR A 120 -9.72 12.90 31.47
N VAL A 121 -8.84 12.57 30.51
CA VAL A 121 -9.22 12.12 29.17
C VAL A 121 -8.72 10.70 28.89
N SER A 122 -9.41 10.03 27.98
CA SER A 122 -8.92 8.80 27.34
C SER A 122 -8.15 9.14 26.07
N VAL A 123 -7.22 8.28 25.68
CA VAL A 123 -6.47 8.39 24.42
C VAL A 123 -6.87 7.25 23.49
N PHE A 124 -7.45 7.62 22.35
CA PHE A 124 -7.64 6.75 21.21
C PHE A 124 -6.35 6.69 20.40
N LYS A 125 -6.03 5.48 19.93
CA LYS A 125 -4.89 5.22 19.05
C LYS A 125 -5.39 4.39 17.88
N SER A 126 -5.11 4.86 16.69
CA SER A 126 -5.31 4.14 15.45
C SER A 126 -4.06 4.31 14.62
N ASP A 127 -3.60 3.24 13.99
CA ASP A 127 -2.50 3.35 13.06
C ASP A 127 -2.96 4.23 11.89
N VAL A 128 -4.15 3.96 11.34
CA VAL A 128 -4.77 4.67 10.20
C VAL A 128 -5.17 6.12 10.54
N TYR A 129 -5.92 6.33 11.62
CA TYR A 129 -6.51 7.64 11.94
C TYR A 129 -5.71 8.45 12.99
N GLY A 130 -4.54 7.96 13.38
CA GLY A 130 -3.68 8.62 14.37
C GLY A 130 -4.22 8.56 15.80
N ASN A 131 -3.78 9.53 16.61
CA ASN A 131 -4.09 9.58 18.04
C ASN A 131 -5.02 10.74 18.37
N ALA A 132 -6.02 10.51 19.22
CA ALA A 132 -6.95 11.55 19.66
C ALA A 132 -7.33 11.40 21.13
N SER A 133 -7.42 12.53 21.83
CA SER A 133 -7.98 12.58 23.18
C SER A 133 -9.48 12.80 23.15
N TYR A 134 -10.19 12.13 24.05
CA TYR A 134 -11.65 12.21 24.20
C TYR A 134 -12.10 11.90 25.63
N LEU A 135 -13.30 12.36 26.00
CA LEU A 135 -13.98 12.00 27.24
C LEU A 135 -14.70 10.67 27.08
N LYS A 136 -14.36 9.70 27.93
CA LYS A 136 -15.08 8.43 28.01
C LYS A 136 -16.25 8.56 28.98
N ARG A 137 -17.46 8.72 28.45
CA ARG A 137 -18.72 8.77 29.21
C ARG A 137 -19.73 7.78 28.62
N GLY A 138 -20.39 7.02 29.50
CA GLY A 138 -21.36 6.00 29.09
C GLY A 138 -20.74 4.75 28.48
N SER A 139 -21.56 4.00 27.74
CA SER A 139 -21.19 2.74 27.09
C SER A 139 -21.00 2.87 25.57
N GLY A 140 -20.84 4.10 25.05
CA GLY A 140 -20.51 4.35 23.65
C GLY A 140 -19.14 3.77 23.25
N ARG A 141 -19.00 3.39 21.98
CA ARG A 141 -17.74 2.84 21.45
C ARG A 141 -16.67 3.94 21.40
N PRO A 142 -15.39 3.64 21.70
CA PRO A 142 -14.31 4.62 21.65
C PRO A 142 -14.22 5.40 20.33
N GLY A 143 -14.30 4.72 19.18
CA GLY A 143 -14.23 5.37 17.86
C GLY A 143 -15.35 6.39 17.65
N HIS A 144 -16.58 6.06 18.08
CA HIS A 144 -17.73 6.96 17.99
C HIS A 144 -17.59 8.17 18.88
N LEU A 145 -17.17 7.98 20.13
CA LEU A 145 -16.91 9.09 21.06
C LEU A 145 -15.82 10.02 20.52
N VAL A 146 -14.75 9.46 19.95
CA VAL A 146 -13.66 10.23 19.33
C VAL A 146 -14.17 11.03 18.14
N GLY A 147 -14.89 10.40 17.22
CA GLY A 147 -15.40 11.07 16.02
C GLY A 147 -16.42 12.16 16.35
N ILE A 148 -17.33 11.94 17.31
CA ILE A 148 -18.31 12.94 17.74
C ILE A 148 -17.63 14.11 18.46
N GLN A 149 -16.68 13.86 19.37
CA GLN A 149 -16.04 14.93 20.16
C GLN A 149 -14.94 15.67 19.40
N ASN A 150 -14.48 15.12 18.29
CA ASN A 150 -13.50 15.73 17.39
C ASN A 150 -14.11 15.89 15.98
N PHE A 151 -15.40 16.24 15.89
CA PHE A 151 -16.16 16.31 14.64
C PHE A 151 -15.60 17.31 13.62
N ASN A 152 -14.83 18.31 14.08
CA ASN A 152 -14.13 19.27 13.22
C ASN A 152 -12.90 18.66 12.51
N HIS A 153 -12.44 17.48 12.92
CA HIS A 153 -11.27 16.84 12.30
C HIS A 153 -11.73 15.94 11.14
N PRO A 154 -11.32 16.21 9.88
CA PRO A 154 -11.84 15.50 8.70
C PRO A 154 -11.70 13.97 8.79
N ARG A 155 -10.54 13.47 9.21
CA ARG A 155 -10.32 12.02 9.32
C ARG A 155 -11.02 11.38 10.53
N LEU A 156 -11.01 12.02 11.71
CA LEU A 156 -11.55 11.41 12.94
C LEU A 156 -13.07 11.32 12.95
N ARG A 157 -13.79 12.28 12.36
CA ARG A 157 -15.27 12.27 12.34
C ARG A 157 -15.85 11.09 11.57
N LEU A 158 -15.09 10.52 10.64
CA LEU A 158 -15.47 9.30 9.94
C LEU A 158 -15.64 8.11 10.88
N LEU A 159 -14.88 8.02 11.98
CA LEU A 159 -14.91 6.90 12.94
C LEU A 159 -16.30 6.61 13.51
N VAL A 160 -17.23 7.56 13.45
CA VAL A 160 -18.63 7.40 13.85
C VAL A 160 -19.37 6.40 12.97
N TRP A 161 -18.97 6.25 11.71
CA TRP A 161 -19.72 5.58 10.66
C TRP A 161 -19.11 4.23 10.26
N ASP A 162 -18.27 3.66 11.11
CA ASP A 162 -17.55 2.40 10.84
C ASP A 162 -18.48 1.22 10.52
N ASP A 163 -19.59 1.09 11.25
CA ASP A 163 -20.56 0.01 11.05
C ASP A 163 -21.42 0.24 9.81
N HIS A 164 -21.74 1.50 9.49
CA HIS A 164 -22.40 1.88 8.24
C HIS A 164 -21.51 1.55 7.04
N ALA A 165 -20.22 1.85 7.13
CA ALA A 165 -19.23 1.49 6.12
C ALA A 165 -19.08 -0.03 5.94
N LYS A 166 -19.07 -0.80 7.03
CA LYS A 166 -19.09 -2.28 6.97
C LYS A 166 -20.38 -2.82 6.34
N ALA A 167 -21.48 -2.07 6.42
CA ALA A 167 -22.73 -2.42 5.74
C ALA A 167 -22.74 -2.02 4.25
N GLY A 168 -21.64 -1.47 3.72
CA GLY A 168 -21.49 -1.10 2.31
C GLY A 168 -21.84 0.35 1.99
N GLN A 169 -21.94 1.22 3.00
CA GLN A 169 -22.26 2.64 2.79
C GLN A 169 -21.01 3.52 2.70
N TYR A 170 -21.08 4.58 1.90
CA TYR A 170 -19.94 5.45 1.61
C TYR A 170 -20.05 6.81 2.30
N PHE A 171 -18.90 7.26 2.80
CA PHE A 171 -18.73 8.57 3.43
C PHE A 171 -17.43 9.21 2.95
N PHE A 172 -17.47 10.50 2.64
CA PHE A 172 -16.32 11.26 2.14
C PHE A 172 -16.14 12.54 2.94
N SER A 173 -14.92 12.81 3.38
CA SER A 173 -14.66 13.82 4.41
C SER A 173 -13.39 14.60 4.13
N TRP A 174 -13.50 15.92 4.00
CA TRP A 174 -12.39 16.83 3.73
C TRP A 174 -12.50 18.12 4.56
N ASP A 175 -11.49 18.98 4.49
CA ASP A 175 -11.61 20.31 5.09
C ASP A 175 -12.57 21.17 4.26
N GLY A 176 -13.73 21.48 4.84
CA GLY A 176 -14.81 22.21 4.16
C GLY A 176 -16.08 21.40 3.88
N GLY A 177 -16.06 20.07 3.97
CA GLY A 177 -17.27 19.28 3.73
C GLY A 177 -17.22 17.82 4.19
N PHE A 178 -18.39 17.25 4.42
CA PHE A 178 -18.56 15.87 4.86
C PHE A 178 -19.87 15.31 4.28
N VAL A 179 -19.79 14.26 3.48
CA VAL A 179 -20.98 13.73 2.78
C VAL A 179 -21.15 12.22 2.98
N TYR A 180 -22.39 11.80 2.83
CA TYR A 180 -22.85 10.42 2.73
C TYR A 180 -23.54 10.21 1.38
N THR A 181 -23.13 9.19 0.65
CA THR A 181 -23.61 8.92 -0.73
C THR A 181 -24.42 7.63 -0.84
N GLY A 182 -24.83 7.05 0.30
CA GLY A 182 -25.57 5.80 0.27
C GLY A 182 -24.68 4.62 -0.02
N PHE A 183 -25.12 3.74 -0.91
CA PHE A 183 -24.39 2.55 -1.36
C PHE A 183 -23.60 2.79 -2.65
N GLU A 184 -23.59 4.03 -3.14
CA GLU A 184 -22.88 4.40 -4.37
C GLU A 184 -21.53 5.04 -4.03
N PRO A 185 -20.41 4.56 -4.63
CA PRO A 185 -19.07 5.08 -4.41
C PRO A 185 -18.83 6.35 -5.25
N ASN A 186 -19.65 7.39 -5.05
CA ASN A 186 -19.61 8.62 -5.85
C ASN A 186 -19.02 9.80 -5.04
N PRO A 187 -17.69 9.94 -4.94
CA PRO A 187 -17.07 11.02 -4.18
C PRO A 187 -17.38 12.42 -4.79
N PRO A 188 -17.55 13.46 -3.96
CA PRO A 188 -17.56 14.84 -4.45
C PRO A 188 -16.21 15.25 -5.04
N SER A 189 -16.21 16.10 -6.07
CA SER A 189 -14.97 16.64 -6.66
C SER A 189 -14.11 17.40 -5.65
N GLU A 190 -14.72 18.09 -4.70
CA GLU A 190 -14.00 18.78 -3.62
C GLU A 190 -13.22 17.80 -2.74
N TRP A 191 -13.76 16.59 -2.52
CA TRP A 191 -13.04 15.54 -1.82
C TRP A 191 -11.85 15.02 -2.63
N VAL A 192 -12.02 14.83 -3.94
CA VAL A 192 -10.94 14.38 -4.85
C VAL A 192 -9.81 15.42 -4.84
N GLN A 193 -10.12 16.68 -5.07
CA GLN A 193 -9.16 17.78 -5.06
C GLN A 193 -8.43 17.90 -3.71
N TRP A 194 -9.18 17.89 -2.60
CA TRP A 194 -8.58 17.99 -1.27
C TRP A 194 -7.68 16.80 -0.97
N THR A 195 -8.13 15.59 -1.31
CA THR A 195 -7.38 14.35 -1.04
C THR A 195 -6.09 14.30 -1.86
N LEU A 196 -6.13 14.67 -3.14
CA LEU A 196 -4.94 14.76 -3.99
C LEU A 196 -3.99 15.88 -3.56
N GLY A 197 -4.51 16.99 -3.02
CA GLY A 197 -3.69 18.06 -2.44
C GLY A 197 -3.08 17.72 -1.07
N ASN A 198 -3.53 16.64 -0.41
CA ASN A 198 -3.07 16.19 0.90
C ASN A 198 -2.52 14.75 0.88
N THR A 199 -2.26 14.21 -0.31
CA THR A 199 -1.65 12.89 -0.49
C THR A 199 -0.17 12.93 -0.07
N SER A 200 0.43 11.77 0.18
CA SER A 200 1.83 11.69 0.63
C SER A 200 2.86 11.96 -0.47
N VAL A 201 2.41 12.17 -1.71
CA VAL A 201 3.24 12.56 -2.87
C VAL A 201 2.86 13.97 -3.31
N ASP A 202 3.86 14.81 -3.54
CA ASP A 202 3.64 16.13 -4.13
C ASP A 202 3.21 15.98 -5.60
N LEU A 203 2.04 16.54 -5.92
CA LEU A 203 1.46 16.54 -7.27
C LEU A 203 1.47 17.96 -7.86
N GLN A 204 1.83 18.04 -9.14
CA GLN A 204 1.74 19.25 -9.96
C GLN A 204 0.49 19.19 -10.83
N GLY A 205 0.08 20.34 -11.39
CA GLY A 205 -1.05 20.43 -12.31
C GLY A 205 -2.42 20.57 -11.62
N ASP A 206 -3.42 20.89 -12.45
CA ASP A 206 -4.79 21.16 -12.00
C ASP A 206 -5.70 19.93 -12.23
N SER A 207 -6.31 19.81 -13.40
CA SER A 207 -7.22 18.72 -13.78
C SER A 207 -6.50 17.43 -14.17
N CYS A 208 -5.32 17.54 -14.78
CA CYS A 208 -4.37 16.46 -14.94
C CYS A 208 -3.24 16.69 -13.95
N LYS A 209 -2.98 15.71 -13.08
CA LYS A 209 -1.97 15.80 -12.03
C LYS A 209 -0.83 14.83 -12.26
N TRP A 210 0.38 15.20 -11.88
CA TRP A 210 1.54 14.31 -12.00
C TRP A 210 2.56 14.53 -10.88
N SER A 211 3.21 13.44 -10.50
CA SER A 211 4.35 13.46 -9.55
C SER A 211 5.68 13.79 -10.23
N VAL A 212 6.72 14.03 -9.43
CA VAL A 212 8.09 14.20 -9.93
C VAL A 212 8.55 13.01 -10.79
N GLY A 213 9.20 13.29 -11.92
CA GLY A 213 9.65 12.29 -12.89
C GLY A 213 8.66 12.03 -14.02
N LEU A 214 7.52 12.72 -14.02
CA LEU A 214 6.57 12.79 -15.12
C LEU A 214 6.28 14.26 -15.47
N ASP A 215 5.58 14.47 -16.58
CA ASP A 215 5.06 15.75 -17.04
C ASP A 215 3.61 15.59 -17.54
N GLU A 216 2.96 16.71 -17.84
CA GLU A 216 1.56 16.73 -18.30
C GLU A 216 1.37 15.94 -19.60
N GLU A 217 2.26 16.11 -20.57
CA GLU A 217 2.16 15.48 -21.89
C GLU A 217 2.22 13.96 -21.79
N THR A 218 3.13 13.45 -20.97
CA THR A 218 3.29 12.02 -20.68
C THR A 218 1.99 11.42 -20.12
N VAL A 219 1.35 12.11 -19.16
CA VAL A 219 0.14 11.61 -18.51
C VAL A 219 -1.09 11.74 -19.42
N VAL A 220 -1.22 12.85 -20.13
CA VAL A 220 -2.37 13.11 -21.04
C VAL A 220 -2.36 12.18 -22.24
N SER A 221 -1.19 11.94 -22.82
CA SER A 221 -1.03 11.11 -24.02
C SER A 221 -0.72 9.65 -23.71
N GLU A 222 -0.69 9.30 -22.42
CA GLU A 222 -0.39 7.96 -21.92
C GLU A 222 0.94 7.39 -22.44
N LEU A 223 1.97 8.24 -22.55
CA LEU A 223 3.27 7.84 -23.08
C LEU A 223 3.99 6.92 -22.10
N GLY A 224 4.56 5.83 -22.62
CA GLY A 224 5.39 4.92 -21.83
C GLY A 224 6.68 5.59 -21.36
N THR A 225 7.15 5.22 -20.17
CA THR A 225 8.49 5.59 -19.66
C THR A 225 9.31 4.33 -19.43
N ALA A 226 10.63 4.44 -19.37
CA ALA A 226 11.52 3.30 -19.14
C ALA A 226 11.18 2.53 -17.85
N ASP A 227 10.83 3.25 -16.79
CA ASP A 227 10.45 2.66 -15.50
C ASP A 227 8.97 2.30 -15.38
N GLY A 228 8.14 2.80 -16.30
CA GLY A 228 6.69 2.73 -16.22
C GLY A 228 6.12 3.73 -15.23
N TRP A 229 4.79 3.85 -15.18
CA TRP A 229 4.11 4.69 -14.20
C TRP A 229 2.68 4.24 -13.93
N LEU A 230 2.18 4.63 -12.76
CA LEU A 230 0.82 4.36 -12.32
C LEU A 230 -0.09 5.49 -12.76
N LYS A 231 -1.10 5.17 -13.57
CA LYS A 231 -2.23 6.04 -13.89
C LYS A 231 -3.36 5.79 -12.89
N LEU A 232 -3.93 6.87 -12.36
CA LEU A 232 -5.17 6.86 -11.60
C LEU A 232 -6.20 7.76 -12.30
N GLU A 233 -7.44 7.31 -12.41
CA GLU A 233 -8.55 8.08 -12.97
C GLU A 233 -9.72 8.05 -11.99
N PHE A 234 -10.07 9.21 -11.44
CA PHE A 234 -11.17 9.36 -10.48
C PHE A 234 -12.50 9.51 -11.22
N SER A 235 -13.58 9.17 -10.52
CA SER A 235 -14.95 9.26 -11.04
C SER A 235 -15.39 10.66 -11.50
N ASP A 236 -14.73 11.73 -11.05
CA ASP A 236 -14.96 13.10 -11.52
C ASP A 236 -14.16 13.47 -12.79
N GLY A 237 -13.40 12.52 -13.34
CA GLY A 237 -12.55 12.69 -14.52
C GLY A 237 -11.14 13.18 -14.22
N THR A 238 -10.78 13.42 -12.94
CA THR A 238 -9.42 13.82 -12.57
C THR A 238 -8.43 12.68 -12.86
N ARG A 239 -7.37 12.98 -13.60
CA ARG A 239 -6.29 12.02 -13.94
C ARG A 239 -5.04 12.32 -13.14
N VAL A 240 -4.37 11.27 -12.67
CA VAL A 240 -3.13 11.38 -11.90
C VAL A 240 -2.07 10.40 -12.42
N GLY A 241 -0.88 10.89 -12.71
CA GLY A 241 0.30 10.08 -13.01
C GLY A 241 1.29 10.02 -11.85
N LEU A 242 1.63 8.81 -11.40
CA LEU A 242 2.57 8.56 -10.30
C LEU A 242 3.79 7.78 -10.81
N SER A 243 4.97 8.37 -10.69
CA SER A 243 6.23 7.72 -11.03
C SER A 243 6.67 6.73 -9.94
N PRO A 244 7.42 5.67 -10.29
CA PRO A 244 7.98 4.74 -9.30
C PRO A 244 8.87 5.44 -8.27
N ALA A 245 9.62 6.46 -8.71
CA ALA A 245 10.49 7.23 -7.85
C ALA A 245 9.72 8.06 -6.81
N ALA A 246 8.53 8.55 -7.16
CA ALA A 246 7.65 9.25 -6.22
C ALA A 246 7.04 8.27 -5.20
N LEU A 247 6.58 7.10 -5.66
CA LEU A 247 6.04 6.03 -4.80
C LEU A 247 7.07 5.50 -3.79
N ALA A 248 8.35 5.46 -4.14
CA ALA A 248 9.40 4.94 -3.27
C ALA A 248 9.81 5.88 -2.11
N LYS A 249 9.38 7.16 -2.11
CA LYS A 249 9.91 8.22 -1.22
C LYS A 249 8.97 8.65 -0.09
N THR A 250 7.88 7.94 0.16
CA THR A 250 6.81 8.43 1.04
C THR A 250 6.92 7.94 2.47
N GLU A 251 6.72 8.83 3.46
CA GLU A 251 6.62 8.46 4.88
C GLU A 251 5.34 7.67 5.22
N GLU A 252 4.25 7.96 4.51
CA GLU A 252 2.97 7.24 4.59
C GLU A 252 2.62 6.68 3.19
N PRO A 253 2.13 5.43 3.09
CA PRO A 253 1.73 4.87 1.79
C PRO A 253 0.70 5.73 1.05
N VAL A 254 0.87 5.91 -0.25
CA VAL A 254 0.07 6.81 -1.10
C VAL A 254 -1.39 6.41 -1.13
N ALA A 255 -1.69 5.13 -1.43
CA ALA A 255 -3.08 4.62 -1.43
C ALA A 255 -3.78 4.91 -0.10
N ARG A 256 -3.05 4.76 1.02
CA ARG A 256 -3.57 5.02 2.35
C ARG A 256 -3.80 6.50 2.63
N SER A 257 -2.86 7.37 2.23
CA SER A 257 -2.99 8.81 2.40
C SER A 257 -4.22 9.36 1.67
N MET A 258 -4.60 8.74 0.54
CA MET A 258 -5.83 9.05 -0.18
C MET A 258 -7.07 8.45 0.49
N ALA A 259 -7.01 7.17 0.87
CA ALA A 259 -8.15 6.44 1.43
C ALA A 259 -8.60 6.90 2.82
N VAL A 260 -7.72 7.48 3.64
CA VAL A 260 -8.00 7.81 5.06
C VAL A 260 -9.06 8.92 5.24
N SER A 261 -9.40 9.63 4.17
CA SER A 261 -10.44 10.68 4.14
C SER A 261 -11.79 10.16 3.65
N MET A 262 -11.92 8.86 3.40
CA MET A 262 -13.19 8.20 3.06
C MET A 262 -13.48 7.00 3.97
N MET A 263 -14.72 6.53 3.95
CA MET A 263 -15.09 5.24 4.50
C MET A 263 -16.01 4.46 3.56
N PRO A 264 -15.79 3.14 3.39
CA PRO A 264 -14.66 2.37 3.94
C PRO A 264 -13.34 2.65 3.17
N PRO A 265 -12.18 2.76 3.87
CA PRO A 265 -10.92 3.17 3.23
C PRO A 265 -10.33 2.12 2.29
N ASN A 266 -10.61 0.83 2.51
CA ASN A 266 -10.11 -0.26 1.66
C ASN A 266 -10.88 -0.42 0.34
N LYS A 267 -11.78 0.52 0.01
CA LYS A 267 -12.56 0.55 -1.22
C LYS A 267 -12.16 1.70 -2.15
N LEU A 268 -10.89 2.14 -2.07
CA LEU A 268 -10.37 3.18 -2.95
C LEU A 268 -10.52 2.82 -4.44
N GLY A 269 -10.38 1.54 -4.79
CA GLY A 269 -10.59 1.06 -6.17
C GLY A 269 -12.03 1.08 -6.67
N GLU A 270 -13.01 1.44 -5.83
CA GLU A 270 -14.39 1.66 -6.28
C GLU A 270 -14.68 3.13 -6.61
N VAL A 271 -13.77 4.04 -6.25
CA VAL A 271 -13.89 5.49 -6.53
C VAL A 271 -12.86 5.99 -7.55
N CYS A 272 -11.90 5.13 -7.89
CA CYS A 272 -10.76 5.41 -8.73
C CYS A 272 -10.37 4.15 -9.50
N GLU A 273 -10.17 4.28 -10.81
CA GLU A 273 -9.58 3.26 -11.67
C GLU A 273 -8.06 3.43 -11.68
N ALA A 274 -7.34 2.31 -11.77
CA ALA A 274 -5.88 2.31 -11.83
C ALA A 274 -5.41 1.53 -13.06
N ALA A 275 -4.35 2.01 -13.70
CA ALA A 275 -3.68 1.33 -14.79
C ALA A 275 -2.16 1.48 -14.68
N TRP A 276 -1.42 0.51 -15.20
CA TRP A 276 0.03 0.57 -15.27
C TRP A 276 0.47 0.82 -16.71
N ILE A 277 1.14 1.95 -16.96
CA ILE A 277 1.59 2.35 -18.29
C ILE A 277 3.06 2.01 -18.44
N TRP A 278 3.35 0.90 -19.11
CA TRP A 278 4.70 0.42 -19.36
C TRP A 278 4.73 -0.69 -20.42
N ARG A 279 5.83 -0.79 -21.17
CA ARG A 279 6.15 -1.92 -22.04
C ARG A 279 7.64 -2.25 -21.94
N PRO A 280 8.05 -3.52 -22.15
CA PRO A 280 9.47 -3.85 -22.27
C PRO A 280 10.14 -3.03 -23.38
N GLU A 281 11.38 -2.62 -23.16
CA GLU A 281 12.18 -2.00 -24.21
C GLU A 281 12.43 -3.03 -25.33
N GLY A 282 12.30 -2.61 -26.59
CA GLY A 282 12.33 -3.49 -27.76
C GLY A 282 10.98 -4.13 -28.13
N TRP A 283 9.95 -4.04 -27.29
CA TRP A 283 8.61 -4.55 -27.62
C TRP A 283 7.95 -3.75 -28.76
N PRO A 284 7.39 -4.39 -29.82
CA PRO A 284 6.81 -3.65 -30.94
C PRO A 284 5.61 -2.78 -30.54
N GLU A 285 5.52 -1.57 -31.08
CA GLU A 285 4.45 -0.62 -30.74
C GLU A 285 3.07 -1.12 -31.18
N ASP A 286 3.00 -1.82 -32.31
CA ASP A 286 1.80 -2.40 -32.91
C ASP A 286 1.41 -3.76 -32.30
N ARG A 287 2.28 -4.34 -31.45
CA ARG A 287 2.02 -5.60 -30.75
C ARG A 287 1.44 -5.34 -29.36
N ALA A 288 0.23 -5.85 -29.12
CA ALA A 288 -0.38 -5.82 -27.79
C ALA A 288 0.43 -6.63 -26.77
N LEU A 289 0.45 -6.20 -25.51
CA LEU A 289 1.00 -6.98 -24.41
C LEU A 289 0.15 -8.26 -24.18
N PRO A 290 0.73 -9.33 -23.63
CA PRO A 290 -0.02 -10.56 -23.35
C PRO A 290 -1.17 -10.32 -22.35
N GLU A 291 -2.36 -10.85 -22.67
CA GLU A 291 -3.58 -10.68 -21.87
C GLU A 291 -3.41 -11.18 -20.43
N GLU A 292 -2.82 -12.37 -20.25
CA GLU A 292 -2.54 -12.93 -18.92
C GLU A 292 -1.65 -12.00 -18.07
N GLY A 293 -0.70 -11.29 -18.70
CA GLY A 293 0.14 -10.32 -18.03
C GLY A 293 -0.65 -9.11 -17.54
N LEU A 294 -1.59 -8.62 -18.36
CA LEU A 294 -2.47 -7.51 -18.03
C LEU A 294 -3.45 -7.87 -16.91
N GLU A 295 -4.04 -9.08 -16.93
CA GLU A 295 -4.89 -9.56 -15.84
C GLU A 295 -4.12 -9.61 -14.50
N ARG A 296 -2.88 -10.12 -14.51
CA ARG A 296 -2.01 -10.13 -13.32
C ARG A 296 -1.62 -8.71 -12.88
N VAL A 297 -1.48 -7.75 -13.80
CA VAL A 297 -1.28 -6.33 -13.46
C VAL A 297 -2.50 -5.79 -12.72
N ASP A 298 -3.71 -6.07 -13.21
CA ASP A 298 -4.95 -5.63 -12.57
C ASP A 298 -5.10 -6.21 -11.16
N GLU A 299 -4.72 -7.47 -10.93
CA GLU A 299 -4.68 -8.06 -9.58
C GLU A 299 -3.71 -7.33 -8.64
N VAL A 300 -2.53 -6.98 -9.14
CA VAL A 300 -1.52 -6.21 -8.39
C VAL A 300 -2.04 -4.82 -8.03
N LEU A 301 -2.62 -4.09 -8.99
CA LEU A 301 -3.20 -2.77 -8.80
C LEU A 301 -4.37 -2.81 -7.79
N ASN A 302 -5.24 -3.82 -7.90
CA ASN A 302 -6.33 -4.04 -6.96
C ASN A 302 -5.83 -4.32 -5.53
N THR A 303 -4.74 -5.08 -5.39
CA THR A 303 -4.11 -5.36 -4.09
C THR A 303 -3.53 -4.09 -3.48
N TRP A 304 -2.92 -3.23 -4.30
CA TRP A 304 -2.40 -1.93 -3.90
C TRP A 304 -3.50 -0.95 -3.48
N LEU A 305 -4.59 -0.84 -4.24
CA LEU A 305 -5.76 -0.01 -3.90
C LEU A 305 -6.44 -0.45 -2.59
N LYS A 306 -6.35 -1.74 -2.24
CA LYS A 306 -6.78 -2.29 -0.96
C LYS A 306 -5.79 -2.05 0.19
N MET A 307 -4.69 -1.32 -0.06
CA MET A 307 -3.57 -1.06 0.85
C MET A 307 -2.92 -2.35 1.37
N SER A 308 -2.93 -3.42 0.55
CA SER A 308 -2.34 -4.72 0.89
C SER A 308 -1.00 -4.99 0.17
N LEU A 309 -0.53 -4.02 -0.62
CA LEU A 309 0.77 -4.01 -1.27
C LEU A 309 1.48 -2.68 -0.95
N GLU A 310 2.79 -2.74 -0.66
CA GLU A 310 3.61 -1.55 -0.42
C GLU A 310 3.91 -0.80 -1.73
N ASP A 311 3.97 0.52 -1.67
CA ASP A 311 4.19 1.39 -2.83
C ASP A 311 5.48 1.06 -3.59
N ASN A 312 6.56 0.76 -2.86
CA ASN A 312 7.88 0.43 -3.44
C ASN A 312 7.89 -0.92 -4.19
N ALA A 313 6.91 -1.78 -3.96
CA ALA A 313 6.80 -3.09 -4.60
C ALA A 313 5.97 -3.03 -5.88
N LEU A 314 5.13 -2.00 -6.04
CA LEU A 314 4.14 -1.88 -7.10
C LEU A 314 4.76 -1.99 -8.50
N ALA A 315 5.72 -1.11 -8.80
CA ALA A 315 6.34 -1.03 -10.12
C ALA A 315 6.97 -2.37 -10.54
N ARG A 316 7.72 -2.99 -9.63
CA ARG A 316 8.34 -4.29 -9.89
C ARG A 316 7.30 -5.38 -10.10
N ALA A 317 6.25 -5.43 -9.28
CA ALA A 317 5.19 -6.42 -9.40
C ALA A 317 4.47 -6.29 -10.75
N CYS A 318 4.08 -5.09 -11.17
CA CYS A 318 3.44 -4.87 -12.47
C CYS A 318 4.36 -5.25 -13.65
N ARG A 319 5.64 -4.88 -13.62
CA ARG A 319 6.60 -5.26 -14.67
C ARG A 319 6.78 -6.77 -14.74
N TYR A 320 6.90 -7.46 -13.61
CA TYR A 320 7.06 -8.91 -13.57
C TYR A 320 5.80 -9.64 -14.07
N SER A 321 4.60 -9.13 -13.77
CA SER A 321 3.35 -9.66 -14.33
C SER A 321 3.39 -9.69 -15.86
N ILE A 322 3.84 -8.61 -16.48
CA ILE A 322 3.99 -8.51 -17.94
C ILE A 322 5.12 -9.41 -18.44
N LEU A 323 6.34 -9.26 -17.92
CA LEU A 323 7.53 -9.98 -18.39
C LEU A 323 7.38 -11.51 -18.28
N ASN A 324 6.73 -11.99 -17.22
CA ASN A 324 6.50 -13.42 -16.99
C ASN A 324 5.34 -14.01 -17.81
N SER A 325 4.61 -13.18 -18.55
CA SER A 325 3.52 -13.61 -19.46
C SER A 325 3.94 -13.66 -20.93
N ILE A 326 5.14 -13.17 -21.26
CA ILE A 326 5.68 -13.24 -22.63
C ILE A 326 6.05 -14.69 -22.95
N THR A 327 5.66 -15.17 -24.14
CA THR A 327 5.77 -16.58 -24.54
C THR A 327 6.74 -16.84 -25.69
N ASP A 328 7.43 -15.81 -26.19
CA ASP A 328 8.38 -15.89 -27.30
C ASP A 328 9.52 -14.86 -27.16
N GLY A 329 10.61 -15.09 -27.89
CA GLY A 329 11.77 -14.20 -27.88
C GLY A 329 12.67 -14.36 -26.66
N PHE A 330 13.51 -13.35 -26.47
CA PHE A 330 14.43 -13.26 -25.34
C PHE A 330 14.04 -12.10 -24.43
N VAL A 331 13.77 -12.39 -23.15
CA VAL A 331 13.45 -11.41 -22.13
C VAL A 331 14.64 -11.26 -21.18
N VAL A 332 15.23 -10.06 -21.08
CA VAL A 332 16.34 -9.78 -20.17
C VAL A 332 16.08 -8.52 -19.35
N GLY A 333 15.91 -8.68 -18.05
CA GLY A 333 15.58 -7.56 -17.16
C GLY A 333 14.29 -6.88 -17.60
N SER A 334 14.39 -5.68 -18.19
CA SER A 334 13.27 -4.89 -18.72
C SER A 334 13.19 -4.86 -20.25
N ASN A 335 14.04 -5.63 -20.94
CA ASN A 335 14.14 -5.65 -22.40
C ASN A 335 13.54 -6.92 -22.97
N TRP A 336 13.05 -6.84 -24.20
CA TRP A 336 12.63 -7.95 -25.02
C TRP A 336 13.30 -7.85 -26.39
N PHE A 337 13.74 -8.99 -26.91
CA PHE A 337 14.33 -9.15 -28.24
C PHE A 337 13.55 -10.23 -28.98
N SER A 338 13.34 -10.04 -30.29
CA SER A 338 12.70 -11.05 -31.11
C SER A 338 13.59 -12.29 -31.28
N ASP A 339 12.99 -13.41 -31.72
CA ASP A 339 13.75 -14.63 -32.01
C ASP A 339 14.84 -14.40 -33.08
N ASP A 340 14.59 -13.47 -34.00
CA ASP A 340 15.52 -13.11 -35.08
C ASP A 340 16.68 -12.21 -34.59
N ASP A 341 16.54 -11.57 -33.42
CA ASP A 341 17.49 -10.60 -32.87
C ASP A 341 18.43 -11.21 -31.80
N ARG A 342 18.68 -12.53 -31.86
CA ARG A 342 19.55 -13.22 -30.89
C ARG A 342 20.93 -12.58 -30.74
N GLY A 343 21.49 -12.05 -31.82
CA GLY A 343 22.77 -11.33 -31.78
C GLY A 343 22.72 -10.08 -30.89
N GLU A 344 21.68 -9.27 -31.04
CA GLU A 344 21.48 -8.06 -30.24
C GLU A 344 21.23 -8.39 -28.76
N PHE A 345 20.45 -9.45 -28.50
CA PHE A 345 20.27 -9.99 -27.15
C PHE A 345 21.61 -10.38 -26.51
N LEU A 346 22.48 -11.13 -27.21
CA LEU A 346 23.79 -11.53 -26.68
C LEU A 346 24.71 -10.33 -26.45
N ASP A 347 24.64 -9.31 -27.31
CA ASP A 347 25.42 -8.08 -27.15
C ASP A 347 24.93 -7.21 -25.98
N HIS A 348 23.64 -7.27 -25.67
CA HIS A 348 23.06 -6.63 -24.48
C HIS A 348 23.59 -7.26 -23.18
N MET A 349 23.95 -8.55 -23.21
CA MET A 349 24.48 -9.24 -22.04
C MET A 349 25.89 -8.73 -21.64
N ARG A 350 26.03 -8.39 -20.37
CA ARG A 350 27.27 -7.91 -19.75
C ARG A 350 28.15 -9.10 -19.37
N GLY A 351 29.32 -9.20 -19.99
CA GLY A 351 30.27 -10.28 -19.73
C GLY A 351 31.44 -10.22 -20.71
N THR A 352 32.38 -11.14 -20.57
CA THR A 352 33.44 -11.34 -21.57
C THR A 352 32.88 -11.96 -22.85
N GLU A 353 33.62 -11.86 -23.94
CA GLU A 353 33.27 -12.53 -25.20
C GLU A 353 33.11 -14.05 -25.00
N ASP A 354 34.00 -14.67 -24.23
CA ASP A 354 33.90 -16.10 -23.89
C ASP A 354 32.63 -16.42 -23.09
N GLU A 355 32.21 -15.55 -22.17
CA GLU A 355 30.96 -15.74 -21.42
C GLU A 355 29.73 -15.63 -22.33
N ARG A 356 29.71 -14.67 -23.27
CA ARG A 356 28.62 -14.56 -24.25
C ARG A 356 28.58 -15.77 -25.19
N ARG A 357 29.74 -16.26 -25.63
CA ARG A 357 29.85 -17.49 -26.45
C ARG A 357 29.37 -18.73 -25.68
N ALA A 358 29.71 -18.83 -24.39
CA ALA A 358 29.21 -19.90 -23.54
C ALA A 358 27.69 -19.84 -23.40
N LEU A 359 27.13 -18.65 -23.17
CA LEU A 359 25.68 -18.47 -23.13
C LEU A 359 25.03 -18.84 -24.47
N ALA A 360 25.62 -18.41 -25.59
CA ALA A 360 25.13 -18.76 -26.92
C ALA A 360 25.06 -20.29 -27.11
N CYS A 361 26.12 -21.02 -26.76
CA CYS A 361 26.15 -22.49 -26.80
C CYS A 361 25.03 -23.12 -25.97
N VAL A 362 24.77 -22.61 -24.75
CA VAL A 362 23.64 -23.10 -23.95
C VAL A 362 22.31 -22.90 -24.68
N LEU A 363 22.10 -21.74 -25.29
CA LEU A 363 20.87 -21.45 -26.03
C LEU A 363 20.69 -22.31 -27.28
N ASP A 364 21.77 -22.75 -27.92
CA ASP A 364 21.70 -23.71 -29.04
C ASP A 364 21.32 -25.13 -28.59
N SER A 365 21.57 -25.44 -27.32
CA SER A 365 21.30 -26.75 -26.72
C SER A 365 19.88 -26.91 -26.17
N ILE A 366 19.15 -25.81 -26.07
CA ILE A 366 17.84 -25.76 -25.42
C ILE A 366 16.74 -25.84 -26.50
N ASP A 367 15.89 -26.88 -26.41
CA ASP A 367 14.75 -27.09 -27.32
C ASP A 367 13.45 -26.38 -26.87
N ASP A 368 13.27 -26.23 -25.55
CA ASP A 368 12.09 -25.64 -24.88
C ASP A 368 12.42 -24.27 -24.25
N GLY A 369 11.49 -23.58 -23.59
CA GLY A 369 11.82 -22.31 -22.93
C GLY A 369 12.56 -22.48 -21.61
N ILE A 370 13.17 -21.39 -21.14
CA ILE A 370 13.89 -21.36 -19.86
C ILE A 370 13.69 -20.04 -19.13
N HIS A 371 13.53 -20.09 -17.82
CA HIS A 371 13.56 -18.93 -16.93
C HIS A 371 14.68 -19.07 -15.90
N VAL A 372 15.68 -18.20 -16.01
CA VAL A 372 16.76 -18.05 -15.02
C VAL A 372 16.45 -16.86 -14.11
N ARG A 373 16.15 -17.17 -12.85
CA ARG A 373 15.80 -16.18 -11.82
C ARG A 373 17.04 -15.61 -11.15
N SER A 374 16.91 -14.42 -10.58
CA SER A 374 17.99 -13.71 -9.87
C SER A 374 18.44 -14.42 -8.58
N ASP A 375 17.62 -15.31 -8.03
CA ASP A 375 18.00 -16.19 -6.90
C ASP A 375 18.76 -17.46 -7.33
N GLY A 376 18.98 -17.60 -8.64
CA GLY A 376 19.74 -18.67 -9.26
C GLY A 376 18.92 -19.91 -9.63
N VAL A 377 17.61 -19.90 -9.38
CA VAL A 377 16.71 -20.99 -9.77
C VAL A 377 16.48 -20.97 -11.29
N VAL A 378 16.61 -22.14 -11.90
CA VAL A 378 16.32 -22.39 -13.31
C VAL A 378 15.00 -23.15 -13.42
N VAL A 379 14.11 -22.69 -14.29
CA VAL A 379 12.80 -23.29 -14.54
C VAL A 379 12.64 -23.51 -16.03
N SER A 380 12.38 -24.74 -16.46
CA SER A 380 11.98 -25.06 -17.84
C SER A 380 10.56 -24.56 -18.10
N LEU A 381 10.32 -24.02 -19.28
CA LEU A 381 9.03 -23.48 -19.71
C LEU A 381 8.53 -24.24 -20.93
N ASP A 382 7.22 -24.42 -21.04
CA ASP A 382 6.60 -25.06 -22.21
C ASP A 382 6.61 -24.12 -23.43
N GLU A 383 6.63 -22.80 -23.19
CA GLU A 383 6.69 -21.78 -24.22
C GLU A 383 8.12 -21.54 -24.70
N LYS A 384 8.30 -21.19 -25.97
CA LYS A 384 9.62 -20.95 -26.59
C LYS A 384 10.16 -19.55 -26.26
N VAL A 385 10.37 -19.29 -24.97
CA VAL A 385 10.90 -18.02 -24.47
C VAL A 385 12.12 -18.26 -23.59
N VAL A 386 13.14 -17.42 -23.76
CA VAL A 386 14.31 -17.38 -22.88
C VAL A 386 14.17 -16.17 -21.98
N ARG A 387 14.02 -16.38 -20.67
CA ARG A 387 13.82 -15.32 -19.67
C ARG A 387 14.97 -15.29 -18.69
N LEU A 388 15.72 -14.20 -18.67
CA LEU A 388 16.82 -13.95 -17.74
C LEU A 388 16.51 -12.72 -16.88
N GLU A 389 16.45 -12.87 -15.56
CA GLU A 389 16.21 -11.72 -14.68
C GLU A 389 17.44 -10.78 -14.57
N ASP A 390 18.64 -11.29 -14.87
CA ASP A 390 19.89 -10.53 -14.85
C ASP A 390 20.48 -10.41 -16.26
N SER A 391 21.03 -9.22 -16.55
CA SER A 391 21.73 -8.93 -17.81
C SER A 391 23.20 -9.32 -17.80
N SER A 392 23.72 -9.84 -16.68
CA SER A 392 25.10 -10.28 -16.54
C SER A 392 25.25 -11.77 -16.90
N CYS A 393 26.17 -12.10 -17.80
CA CYS A 393 26.43 -13.48 -18.20
C CYS A 393 26.89 -14.35 -17.02
N HIS A 394 27.72 -13.80 -16.12
CA HIS A 394 28.31 -14.57 -15.04
C HIS A 394 27.27 -15.27 -14.13
N PRO A 395 26.31 -14.56 -13.48
CA PRO A 395 25.31 -15.21 -12.64
C PRO A 395 24.40 -16.16 -13.44
N VAL A 396 24.05 -15.82 -14.68
CA VAL A 396 23.25 -16.69 -15.55
C VAL A 396 23.99 -18.01 -15.83
N LEU A 397 25.25 -17.94 -16.24
CA LEU A 397 26.07 -19.14 -16.48
C LEU A 397 26.32 -19.95 -15.21
N VAL A 398 26.44 -19.31 -14.05
CA VAL A 398 26.54 -20.03 -12.76
C VAL A 398 25.30 -20.89 -12.53
N SER A 399 24.11 -20.35 -12.80
CA SER A 399 22.85 -21.08 -12.67
C SER A 399 22.70 -22.22 -13.68
N LEU A 400 23.14 -21.98 -14.92
CA LEU A 400 23.02 -22.95 -16.01
C LEU A 400 24.11 -24.03 -15.98
N TRP A 401 25.18 -23.84 -15.20
CA TRP A 401 26.35 -24.71 -15.24
C TRP A 401 26.07 -26.16 -14.88
N GLU A 402 25.21 -26.38 -13.90
CA GLU A 402 24.92 -27.73 -13.42
C GLU A 402 24.40 -28.63 -14.55
N GLU A 403 23.48 -28.09 -15.37
CA GLU A 403 22.82 -28.83 -16.44
C GLU A 403 23.53 -28.70 -17.79
N HIS A 404 24.04 -27.52 -18.14
CA HIS A 404 24.59 -27.23 -19.47
C HIS A 404 26.11 -27.12 -19.52
N GLY A 405 26.80 -27.29 -18.38
CA GLY A 405 28.25 -27.09 -18.31
C GLY A 405 29.04 -28.07 -19.18
N GLU A 406 28.59 -29.31 -19.31
CA GLU A 406 29.25 -30.29 -20.18
C GLU A 406 29.10 -29.93 -21.66
N THR A 407 27.93 -29.46 -22.07
CA THR A 407 27.68 -28.96 -23.44
C THR A 407 28.61 -27.80 -23.79
N ILE A 408 28.79 -26.85 -22.87
CA ILE A 408 29.74 -25.74 -23.05
C ILE A 408 31.17 -26.27 -23.25
N LEU A 409 31.58 -27.27 -22.46
CA LEU A 409 32.92 -27.86 -22.54
C LEU A 409 33.14 -28.62 -23.86
N GLU A 410 32.13 -29.33 -24.33
CA GLU A 410 32.18 -30.04 -25.60
C GLU A 410 32.23 -29.07 -26.78
N ASP A 411 31.28 -28.15 -26.89
CA ASP A 411 31.13 -27.30 -28.08
C ASP A 411 32.20 -26.22 -28.20
N LEU A 412 32.60 -25.60 -27.08
CA LEU A 412 33.58 -24.50 -27.13
C LEU A 412 35.03 -24.99 -27.02
N PHE A 413 35.27 -26.12 -26.35
CA PHE A 413 36.61 -26.58 -26.00
C PHE A 413 36.95 -27.98 -26.51
N GLY A 414 35.99 -28.72 -27.09
CA GLY A 414 36.20 -30.09 -27.58
C GLY A 414 36.46 -31.09 -26.47
N LEU A 415 36.10 -30.77 -25.22
CA LEU A 415 36.31 -31.63 -24.06
C LEU A 415 35.13 -32.58 -23.90
N VAL A 416 35.41 -33.89 -23.85
CA VAL A 416 34.39 -34.94 -23.72
C VAL A 416 34.81 -35.99 -22.69
N GLY A 417 33.83 -36.74 -22.15
CA GLY A 417 34.06 -37.84 -21.23
C GLY A 417 34.67 -37.42 -19.88
N GLU A 418 35.54 -38.25 -19.30
CA GLU A 418 36.09 -38.05 -17.94
C GLU A 418 36.81 -36.70 -17.77
N GLU A 419 37.41 -36.17 -18.83
CA GLU A 419 38.08 -34.87 -18.77
C GLU A 419 37.08 -33.72 -18.60
N ALA A 420 35.97 -33.75 -19.34
CA ALA A 420 34.88 -32.80 -19.20
C ALA A 420 34.24 -32.87 -17.81
N GLU A 421 33.91 -34.08 -17.33
CA GLU A 421 33.34 -34.29 -15.99
C GLU A 421 34.25 -33.73 -14.88
N ARG A 422 35.57 -33.91 -15.02
CA ARG A 422 36.55 -33.38 -14.05
C ARG A 422 36.56 -31.86 -14.04
N VAL A 423 36.50 -31.22 -15.21
CA VAL A 423 36.47 -29.76 -15.32
C VAL A 423 35.14 -29.21 -14.79
N HIS A 424 34.02 -29.83 -15.16
CA HIS A 424 32.67 -29.51 -14.69
C HIS A 424 32.60 -29.53 -13.16
N SER A 425 32.95 -30.66 -12.54
CA SER A 425 32.93 -30.83 -11.09
C SER A 425 33.88 -29.86 -10.36
N ARG A 426 35.04 -29.57 -10.95
CA ARG A 426 36.01 -28.62 -10.38
C ARG A 426 35.42 -27.22 -10.34
N GLN A 427 34.78 -26.76 -11.41
CA GLN A 427 34.18 -25.44 -11.47
C GLN A 427 33.01 -25.30 -10.48
N SER A 428 32.16 -26.33 -10.37
CA SER A 428 31.04 -26.37 -9.40
C SER A 428 31.52 -26.27 -7.94
N LYS A 429 32.69 -26.83 -7.62
CA LYS A 429 33.28 -26.79 -6.27
C LYS A 429 34.04 -25.50 -5.97
N ARG A 430 34.86 -25.03 -6.92
CA ARG A 430 35.76 -23.89 -6.72
C ARG A 430 35.04 -22.55 -6.83
N LYS A 431 33.93 -22.50 -7.57
CA LYS A 431 33.11 -21.29 -7.84
C LYS A 431 33.95 -20.11 -8.34
N GLN A 432 34.89 -20.38 -9.25
CA GLN A 432 35.67 -19.32 -9.88
C GLN A 432 34.76 -18.46 -10.75
N GLY A 433 35.04 -17.16 -10.87
CA GLY A 433 34.31 -16.29 -11.80
C GLY A 433 34.40 -16.83 -13.23
N PHE A 434 33.26 -16.91 -13.94
CA PHE A 434 33.16 -17.61 -15.22
C PHE A 434 34.11 -17.05 -16.28
N GLY A 435 34.19 -15.73 -16.44
CA GLY A 435 35.13 -15.13 -17.39
C GLY A 435 36.60 -15.50 -17.12
N ALA A 436 37.01 -15.61 -15.85
CA ALA A 436 38.36 -16.04 -15.52
C ALA A 436 38.56 -17.54 -15.77
N PHE A 437 37.56 -18.36 -15.43
CA PHE A 437 37.57 -19.80 -15.63
C PHE A 437 37.66 -20.17 -17.12
N LEU A 438 36.80 -19.59 -17.97
CA LEU A 438 36.77 -19.87 -19.41
C LEU A 438 38.07 -19.44 -20.10
N ARG A 439 38.62 -18.29 -19.72
CA ARG A 439 39.90 -17.81 -20.25
C ARG A 439 41.07 -18.72 -19.85
N GLU A 440 41.16 -19.09 -18.57
CA GLU A 440 42.21 -20.00 -18.08
C GLU A 440 42.13 -21.37 -18.77
N LEU A 441 40.91 -21.86 -18.99
CA LEU A 441 40.67 -23.11 -19.71
C LEU A 441 41.17 -23.02 -21.17
N SER A 442 40.79 -21.96 -21.89
CA SER A 442 41.26 -21.67 -23.26
C SER A 442 42.80 -21.62 -23.35
N GLU A 443 43.43 -20.88 -22.44
CA GLU A 443 44.89 -20.74 -22.40
C GLU A 443 45.58 -22.09 -22.14
N SER A 444 45.06 -22.87 -21.21
CA SER A 444 45.61 -24.19 -20.86
C SER A 444 45.54 -25.17 -22.02
N LEU A 445 44.40 -25.25 -22.73
CA LEU A 445 44.20 -26.11 -23.89
C LEU A 445 45.08 -25.67 -25.06
N SER A 446 45.15 -24.37 -25.33
CA SER A 446 46.02 -23.84 -26.39
C SER A 446 47.51 -24.15 -26.15
N THR A 447 47.92 -24.23 -24.88
CA THR A 447 49.29 -24.57 -24.48
C THR A 447 49.55 -26.07 -24.62
N ALA A 448 48.60 -26.91 -24.19
CA ALA A 448 48.68 -28.37 -24.36
C ALA A 448 48.79 -28.76 -25.85
N MET A 449 47.96 -28.15 -26.72
CA MET A 449 48.01 -28.38 -28.17
C MET A 449 49.34 -27.94 -28.81
N LYS A 450 50.03 -26.95 -28.24
CA LYS A 450 51.36 -26.52 -28.70
C LYS A 450 52.49 -27.42 -28.23
N LEU A 451 52.30 -28.15 -27.13
CA LEU A 451 53.28 -29.09 -26.55
C LEU A 451 53.19 -30.49 -27.19
N ASP A 452 52.02 -30.85 -27.73
CA ASP A 452 51.78 -32.11 -28.48
C ASP A 452 52.11 -32.01 -29.99
N ARG A 453 52.63 -30.87 -30.46
CA ARG A 453 53.20 -30.67 -31.81
C ARG A 453 54.71 -30.64 -31.75
#